data_AF-A0A1C5VKB4-F1
#
_entry.id   AF-A0A1C5VKB4-F1
#
_cell.length_a   1.000
_cell.length_b   1.000
_cell.length_c   1.000
_cell.angle_alpha   90.00
_cell.angle_beta   90.00
_cell.angle_gamma   90.00
#
_symmetry.space_group_name_H-M   'P 1'
#
loop_
_entity.id
_entity.type
_entity.pdbx_description
1 polymer ?
#
loop_
_entity_poly.entity_id
_entity_poly.type
_entity_poly.pdbx_seq_one_letter_code
_entity_poly.pdbx_strand_id
1 'polypeptide(L)' 'MSEKNIKLVIAEKPSVAQSIAKVIGADKREDGYLEGNGYIVSWCVGHLVELASPDRHSKDRKALESLVCYETF' A
#
# COMPACT_ATOMS: atom_id res chain seq x y z
N MET A 1 -29.77 8.29 -2.05
CA MET A 1 -28.58 7.58 -2.55
C MET A 1 -27.88 7.01 -1.33
N SER A 2 -27.87 5.69 -1.14
CA SER A 2 -27.23 5.08 0.04
C SER A 2 -25.71 5.11 -0.14
N GLU A 3 -24.98 5.69 0.82
CA GLU A 3 -23.52 5.61 0.86
C GLU A 3 -23.11 4.15 1.08
N LYS A 4 -22.45 3.55 0.08
CA LYS A 4 -21.82 2.24 0.25
C LYS A 4 -20.53 2.43 1.03
N ASN A 5 -20.52 1.99 2.29
CA ASN A 5 -19.30 1.92 3.09
C ASN A 5 -18.45 0.73 2.61
N ILE A 6 -17.40 1.03 1.84
CA ILE A 6 -16.44 0.03 1.36
C ILE A 6 -15.20 0.09 2.25
N LYS A 7 -14.74 -1.07 2.72
CA LYS A 7 -13.56 -1.19 3.58
C LYS A 7 -12.36 -1.66 2.77
N LEU A 8 -11.27 -0.91 2.83
CA LEU A 8 -10.01 -1.24 2.16
C LEU A 8 -9.07 -1.98 3.11
N VAL A 9 -8.49 -3.08 2.64
CA VAL A 9 -7.46 -3.87 3.32
C VAL A 9 -6.23 -3.92 2.43
N ILE A 10 -5.06 -3.61 2.99
CA ILE A 10 -3.77 -3.65 2.28
C ILE A 10 -2.87 -4.67 2.96
N ALA A 11 -2.37 -5.63 2.19
CA ALA A 11 -1.43 -6.64 2.66
C ALA A 11 0.01 -6.39 2.14
N GLU A 12 1.00 -6.95 2.82
CA GLU A 12 2.42 -6.82 2.43
C GLU A 12 2.81 -7.60 1.18
N LYS A 13 1.99 -8.60 0.79
CA LYS A 13 2.28 -9.50 -0.34
C LYS A 13 1.01 -10.17 -0.87
N PRO A 14 1.00 -10.60 -2.15
CA PRO A 14 -0.20 -11.15 -2.80
C PRO A 14 -0.79 -12.37 -2.10
N SER A 15 0.04 -13.24 -1.51
CA SER A 15 -0.44 -14.46 -0.86
C SER A 15 -1.26 -14.16 0.41
N VAL A 16 -0.88 -13.14 1.18
CA VAL A 16 -1.61 -12.72 2.38
C VAL A 16 -2.94 -12.07 2.00
N ALA A 17 -2.95 -11.21 0.97
CA ALA A 17 -4.18 -10.63 0.45
C ALA A 17 -5.18 -11.70 0.01
N GLN A 18 -4.75 -12.75 -0.67
CA GLN A 18 -5.62 -13.85 -1.09
C GLN A 18 -6.21 -14.63 0.09
N SER A 19 -5.41 -14.91 1.12
CA SER A 19 -5.91 -15.56 2.34
C SER A 19 -6.96 -14.72 3.05
N ILE A 20 -6.73 -13.40 3.16
CA ILE A 20 -7.68 -12.47 3.77
C ILE A 20 -8.96 -12.39 2.93
N ALA A 21 -8.83 -12.22 1.62
CA ALA A 21 -9.95 -12.11 0.69
C ALA A 21 -10.90 -13.31 0.78
N LYS A 22 -10.34 -14.53 0.87
CA LYS A 22 -11.14 -15.76 1.05
C LYS A 22 -11.95 -15.79 2.34
N VAL A 23 -11.41 -15.27 3.44
CA VAL A 23 -12.10 -15.28 4.74
C VAL A 23 -13.21 -14.23 4.79
N ILE A 24 -13.00 -13.08 4.14
CA ILE A 24 -13.96 -11.97 4.17
C ILE A 24 -14.98 -12.00 3.02
N GLY A 25 -14.85 -12.93 2.06
CA GLY A 25 -15.74 -13.07 0.90
C GLY A 25 -15.48 -12.02 -0.20
N ALA A 26 -14.22 -11.62 -0.37
CA ALA A 26 -13.78 -10.78 -1.48
C ALA A 26 -13.32 -11.66 -2.66
N ASP A 27 -14.27 -12.31 -3.32
CA ASP A 27 -13.99 -13.38 -4.27
C ASP A 27 -13.75 -12.89 -5.71
N LYS A 28 -14.14 -11.65 -6.02
CA LYS A 28 -13.96 -11.06 -7.35
C LYS A 28 -12.55 -10.55 -7.49
N ARG A 29 -11.77 -11.20 -8.34
CA ARG A 29 -10.38 -10.82 -8.60
C ARG A 29 -10.31 -9.79 -9.73
N GLU A 30 -9.58 -8.73 -9.48
CA GLU A 30 -9.30 -7.65 -10.43
C GLU A 30 -7.77 -7.50 -10.59
N ASP A 31 -7.35 -6.56 -11.43
CA ASP A 31 -5.92 -6.24 -11.60
C ASP A 31 -5.39 -5.48 -10.38
N GLY A 32 -4.61 -6.17 -9.53
CA GLY A 32 -3.99 -5.60 -8.33
C GLY A 32 -4.85 -5.59 -7.06
N TYR A 33 -6.08 -6.11 -7.08
CA TYR A 33 -6.93 -6.23 -5.89
C TYR A 33 -7.99 -7.33 -6.01
N LEU A 34 -8.64 -7.66 -4.90
CA LEU A 34 -9.85 -8.48 -4.83
C LEU A 34 -10.97 -7.67 -4.21
N GLU A 35 -12.20 -7.83 -4.69
CA GLU A 35 -13.38 -7.17 -4.15
C GLU A 35 -14.51 -8.14 -3.84
N GLY A 36 -15.38 -7.77 -2.90
CA GLY A 36 -16.57 -8.53 -2.55
C GLY A 36 -16.95 -8.32 -1.10
N ASN A 37 -18.22 -8.61 -0.77
CA ASN A 37 -18.79 -8.43 0.56
C ASN A 37 -18.58 -7.02 1.17
N GLY A 38 -18.46 -5.98 0.33
CA GLY A 38 -18.17 -4.61 0.77
C GLY A 38 -16.70 -4.34 1.14
N TYR A 39 -15.79 -5.23 0.77
CA TYR A 39 -14.35 -5.07 0.97
C TYR A 39 -13.61 -4.97 -0.36
N ILE A 40 -12.50 -4.23 -0.32
CA ILE A 40 -11.45 -4.23 -1.32
C ILE A 40 -10.17 -4.69 -0.62
N VAL A 41 -9.51 -5.70 -1.15
CA VAL A 41 -8.26 -6.27 -0.63
C VAL A 41 -7.17 -6.12 -1.68
N SER A 42 -6.17 -5.29 -1.40
CA SER A 42 -5.01 -5.09 -2.27
C SER A 42 -3.73 -5.46 -1.53
N TRP A 43 -2.60 -5.43 -2.23
CA TRP A 43 -1.30 -5.75 -1.67
C TRP A 43 -0.21 -4.87 -2.28
N CYS A 44 0.82 -4.60 -1.48
CA CYS A 44 2.07 -4.05 -1.98
C CYS A 44 2.99 -5.18 -2.43
N VAL A 45 3.89 -4.90 -3.37
CA VAL A 45 4.95 -5.83 -3.78
C VAL A 45 6.28 -5.10 -3.55
N GLY A 46 7.06 -5.57 -2.57
CA GLY A 46 8.36 -4.98 -2.21
C GLY A 46 8.29 -3.94 -1.08
N HIS A 47 9.40 -3.24 -0.85
CA HIS A 47 9.44 -2.12 0.08
C HIS A 47 8.71 -0.94 -0.57
N LEU A 48 7.62 -0.47 0.05
CA LEU A 48 6.90 0.72 -0.41
C LEU A 48 7.79 1.98 -0.41
N VAL A 49 8.93 1.89 0.28
CA VAL A 49 9.92 2.94 0.44
C VAL A 49 11.30 2.34 0.52
N GLU A 50 12.21 2.83 -0.31
CA GLU A 50 13.65 2.62 -0.15
C GLU A 50 14.31 3.90 0.38
N LEU A 51 15.35 3.77 1.19
CA LEU A 51 16.14 4.91 1.64
C LEU A 51 16.79 5.58 0.42
N ALA A 52 16.45 6.84 0.18
CA ALA A 52 17.09 7.62 -0.88
C ALA A 52 18.61 7.69 -0.64
N SER A 53 19.40 7.52 -1.71
CA SER A 53 20.86 7.64 -1.59
C SER A 53 21.23 9.07 -1.19
N PRO A 54 22.22 9.26 -0.30
CA PRO A 54 22.62 10.57 0.19
C PRO A 54 23.13 11.52 -0.91
N ASP A 55 23.50 10.99 -2.08
CA ASP A 55 23.96 11.78 -3.23
C ASP A 55 22.87 12.65 -3.87
N ARG A 56 21.58 12.44 -3.54
CA ARG A 56 20.49 13.27 -4.08
C ARG A 56 20.33 14.61 -3.36
N HIS A 57 21.01 14.82 -2.23
CA HIS A 57 21.07 16.09 -1.51
C HIS A 57 22.37 16.84 -1.83
N SER A 58 22.51 17.33 -3.07
CA SER A 58 23.46 18.42 -3.32
C SER A 58 22.82 19.75 -2.91
N LYS A 59 23.43 20.39 -1.90
CA LYS A 59 23.18 21.75 -1.39
C LYS A 59 22.07 21.89 -0.33
N ASP A 60 22.34 21.41 0.88
CA ASP A 60 22.65 22.33 1.99
C ASP A 60 22.79 21.54 3.30
N ARG A 61 24.05 21.33 3.67
CA ARG A 61 24.46 20.70 4.92
C ARG A 61 24.30 21.73 6.03
N LYS A 62 23.15 21.76 6.69
CA LYS A 62 22.96 22.00 8.14
C LYS A 62 21.48 22.18 8.46
N ALA A 63 21.05 21.48 9.51
CA ALA A 63 19.71 21.46 10.09
C ALA A 63 18.68 20.63 9.31
N LEU A 64 18.39 19.43 9.81
CA LEU A 64 17.05 18.94 10.18
C LEU A 64 17.09 17.41 10.30
N GLU A 65 17.29 16.90 11.51
CA GLU A 65 17.26 15.50 11.91
C GLU A 65 15.85 14.85 11.81
N SER A 66 15.00 15.21 10.84
CA SER A 66 13.63 14.67 10.81
C SER A 66 12.96 14.56 9.45
N LEU A 67 13.57 14.96 8.33
CA LEU A 67 12.91 14.74 7.03
C LEU A 67 13.33 13.39 6.45
N VAL A 68 12.57 12.35 6.79
CA VAL A 68 12.58 11.13 5.98
C VAL A 68 11.91 11.47 4.65
N CYS A 69 12.72 11.68 3.61
CA CYS A 69 12.24 11.86 2.25
C CYS A 69 11.73 10.52 1.72
N TYR A 70 10.41 10.35 1.67
CA TYR A 70 9.74 9.25 1.01
C TYR A 70 9.44 9.66 -0.45
N GLU A 71 10.09 9.06 -1.44
CA GLU A 71 9.61 9.08 -2.83
C GLU A 71 8.82 7.79 -3.09
N THR A 72 7.54 7.93 -3.44
CA THR A 72 6.67 6.83 -3.88
C THR A 72 6.76 6.66 -5.39
N PHE A 73 6.95 5.42 -5.85
CA PHE A 73 6.71 5.00 -7.24
C PHE A 73 5.21 4.99 -7.56
#